data_AF-A0A077FD45-F1
#
_entry.id   AF-A0A077FD45-F1
#
_cell.length_a   1.000
_cell.length_b   1.000
_cell.length_c   1.000
_cell.angle_alpha   90.00
_cell.angle_beta   90.00
_cell.angle_gamma   90.00
#
_symmetry.space_group_name_H-M   'P 1'
#
loop_
_entity.id
_entity.type
_entity.pdbx_description
1 polymer ?
#
loop_
_entity_poly.entity_id
_entity_poly.type
_entity_poly.pdbx_seq_one_letter_code
_entity_poly.pdbx_strand_id
1 'polypeptide(L)'
;MADKFVLSVVWGETQNVTPKDGAPATVKRLHAVVANLAAQAKKRGLGGQLQVRPAPRVDTELSATFETMRTTVDEVESGVHVGNSLPARAALVEIPQASTARLDFAFPRTLSWIFGTDVRSGGDFFVGDASNKRLYRLFESNEPPTEDQLPFVSQVTGSGLSAPVPPNPYKKLAWVVGIFAAVIFFIGAAVSISTGHSVREAKNLLMATNPALQYRLFESVRLTCEEDANAFPSAKHPTVCDNLLANEKASDVAPRTKKLLWDPSKVDAVLKGFNECHEGNNPRECDVIRRGAAALERKTSSANNVLGVARAASVDTKQTEISTSSTSILSSFLMLAVGIAGLIIALGLGTKQRVAGVWIDVRNRVSLARAQVTLWTVVALSGYAALALFNIGFTGVGSGWEASVFPTIPTSVAAALGIATASPMISALILPTKDPAQKQVNFVADPDPRKRGIPFLGAQSDGLSLNDTPQMASITDMFMGEEIANANTVDVSRLQNVLITVLLVLGYFAVMLQVTGDISALSLYGTNGPRFLSLPDLGASFTSLLFVSHATYLVAKAHDARAPNSAEPASE
;
A
#
# COMPACT_ATOMS: atom_id res chain seq x y z
N MET A 1 50.19 -28.06 -18.35
CA MET A 1 49.11 -29.03 -18.08
C MET A 1 47.92 -28.21 -17.64
N ALA A 2 46.91 -28.19 -18.50
CA ALA A 2 45.72 -27.39 -18.32
C ALA A 2 45.09 -27.69 -16.95
N ASP A 3 44.76 -26.62 -16.22
CA ASP A 3 43.99 -26.73 -14.99
C ASP A 3 42.65 -27.41 -15.30
N LYS A 4 42.38 -28.52 -14.61
CA LYS A 4 41.20 -29.34 -14.85
C LYS A 4 39.90 -28.55 -14.69
N PHE A 5 39.86 -27.58 -13.77
CA PHE A 5 38.69 -26.73 -13.59
C PHE A 5 38.51 -25.79 -14.78
N VAL A 6 39.56 -25.08 -15.22
CA VAL A 6 39.48 -24.16 -16.36
C VAL A 6 39.02 -24.91 -17.61
N LEU A 7 39.61 -26.08 -17.89
CA LEU A 7 39.22 -26.91 -19.02
C LEU A 7 37.75 -27.35 -18.96
N SER A 8 37.25 -27.72 -17.78
CA SER A 8 35.85 -28.12 -17.57
C SER A 8 34.86 -26.97 -17.71
N VAL A 9 35.27 -25.74 -17.39
CA VAL A 9 34.47 -24.53 -17.63
C VAL A 9 34.43 -24.22 -19.12
N VAL A 10 35.59 -24.19 -19.80
CA VAL A 10 35.63 -23.93 -21.25
C VAL A 10 34.77 -24.94 -22.00
N TRP A 11 34.87 -26.22 -21.64
CA TRP A 11 34.00 -27.26 -22.19
C TRP A 11 32.52 -27.02 -21.88
N GLY A 12 32.19 -26.65 -20.64
CA GLY A 12 30.85 -26.32 -20.21
C GLY A 12 30.20 -25.19 -21.02
N GLU A 13 30.98 -24.15 -21.31
CA GLU A 13 30.54 -22.92 -21.97
C GLU A 13 30.48 -23.01 -23.49
N THR A 14 31.40 -23.74 -24.13
CA THR A 14 31.60 -23.59 -25.59
C THR A 14 31.26 -24.83 -26.42
N GLN A 15 31.03 -26.01 -25.82
CA GLN A 15 30.87 -27.26 -26.59
C GLN A 15 29.72 -27.26 -27.61
N ASN A 16 28.66 -26.49 -27.36
CA ASN A 16 27.47 -26.40 -28.22
C ASN A 16 27.45 -25.14 -29.08
N VAL A 17 28.59 -24.45 -29.17
CA VAL A 17 28.72 -23.15 -29.82
C VAL A 17 29.49 -23.33 -31.13
N THR A 18 28.87 -22.96 -32.24
CA THR A 18 29.50 -23.02 -33.57
C THR A 18 29.67 -21.61 -34.13
N PRO A 19 30.80 -21.29 -34.78
CA PRO A 19 31.04 -19.92 -35.24
C PRO A 19 30.19 -19.65 -36.49
N LYS A 20 29.59 -18.47 -36.58
CA LYS A 20 28.71 -18.09 -37.69
C LYS A 20 29.46 -18.06 -39.03
N ASP A 21 30.72 -17.67 -39.01
CA ASP A 21 31.62 -17.60 -40.16
C ASP A 21 32.22 -18.97 -40.54
N GLY A 22 32.02 -20.01 -39.72
CA GLY A 22 32.64 -21.32 -39.90
C GLY A 22 34.15 -21.35 -39.63
N ALA A 23 34.77 -20.24 -39.21
CA ALA A 23 36.22 -20.13 -39.10
C ALA A 23 36.74 -20.79 -37.80
N PRO A 24 37.70 -21.74 -37.88
CA PRO A 24 38.29 -22.36 -36.69
C PRO A 24 38.95 -21.35 -35.74
N ALA A 25 39.48 -20.24 -36.29
CA ALA A 25 40.09 -19.17 -35.50
C ALA A 25 39.09 -18.48 -34.56
N THR A 26 37.82 -18.34 -34.97
CA THR A 26 36.77 -17.70 -34.18
C THR A 26 36.39 -18.55 -32.96
N VAL A 27 36.34 -19.88 -33.11
CA VAL A 27 36.16 -20.81 -31.98
C VAL A 27 37.39 -20.84 -31.09
N LYS A 28 38.60 -20.88 -31.66
CA LYS A 28 39.85 -20.83 -30.88
C LYS A 28 39.90 -19.55 -30.03
N ARG A 29 39.46 -18.41 -30.57
CA ARG A 29 39.33 -17.15 -29.82
C ARG A 29 38.34 -17.28 -28.66
N LEU A 30 37.15 -17.82 -28.90
CA LEU A 30 36.16 -18.05 -27.83
C LEU A 30 36.73 -18.91 -26.71
N HIS A 31 37.41 -20.03 -27.04
CA HIS A 31 38.06 -20.89 -26.06
C HIS A 31 39.10 -20.14 -25.24
N ALA A 32 39.95 -19.34 -25.89
CA ALA A 32 40.99 -18.57 -25.21
C ALA A 32 40.42 -17.50 -24.26
N VAL A 33 39.35 -16.81 -24.68
CA VAL A 33 38.65 -15.81 -23.87
C VAL A 33 38.03 -16.48 -22.64
N VAL A 34 37.26 -17.56 -22.81
CA VAL A 34 36.65 -18.27 -21.67
C VAL A 34 37.70 -18.83 -20.73
N ALA A 35 38.81 -19.38 -21.25
CA ALA A 35 39.89 -19.93 -20.43
C ALA A 35 40.52 -18.86 -19.53
N ASN A 36 40.87 -17.71 -20.11
CA ASN A 36 41.45 -16.58 -19.36
C ASN A 36 40.51 -16.07 -18.27
N LEU A 37 39.23 -15.87 -18.60
CA LEU A 37 38.26 -15.34 -17.65
C LEU A 37 37.86 -16.36 -16.58
N ALA A 38 37.82 -17.65 -16.89
CA ALA A 38 37.62 -18.71 -15.91
C ALA A 38 38.78 -18.80 -14.91
N ALA A 39 40.02 -18.67 -15.39
CA ALA A 39 41.20 -18.60 -14.52
C ALA A 39 41.15 -17.37 -13.59
N GLN A 40 40.74 -16.21 -14.10
CA GLN A 40 40.54 -15.00 -13.29
C GLN A 40 39.41 -15.17 -12.26
N ALA A 41 38.28 -15.75 -12.64
CA ALA A 41 37.18 -16.03 -11.72
C ALA A 41 37.60 -16.97 -10.59
N LYS A 42 38.38 -18.02 -10.91
CA LYS A 42 38.94 -18.95 -9.93
C LYS A 42 39.87 -18.24 -8.94
N LYS A 43 40.78 -17.39 -9.42
CA LYS A 43 41.67 -16.59 -8.56
C LYS A 43 40.91 -15.67 -7.60
N ARG A 44 39.71 -15.23 -8.00
CA ARG A 44 38.82 -14.36 -7.22
C ARG A 44 37.82 -15.13 -6.34
N GLY A 45 37.88 -16.46 -6.30
CA GLY A 45 36.92 -17.29 -5.54
C GLY A 45 35.52 -17.35 -6.16
N LEU A 46 35.33 -16.86 -7.38
CA LEU A 46 34.04 -16.82 -8.09
C LEU A 46 33.82 -18.06 -8.99
N GLY A 47 34.76 -19.01 -9.02
CA GLY A 47 34.71 -20.16 -9.93
C GLY A 47 33.44 -21.03 -9.79
N GLY A 48 32.82 -21.06 -8.61
CA GLY A 48 31.58 -21.80 -8.38
C GLY A 48 30.34 -21.23 -9.08
N GLN A 49 30.43 -20.01 -9.62
CA GLN A 49 29.34 -19.36 -10.36
C GLN A 49 29.39 -19.64 -11.87
N LEU A 50 30.43 -20.34 -12.36
CA LEU A 50 30.59 -20.73 -13.76
C LEU A 50 30.07 -22.15 -13.99
N GLN A 51 29.54 -22.40 -15.19
CA GLN A 51 29.02 -23.70 -15.56
C GLN A 51 30.17 -24.68 -15.81
N VAL A 52 30.36 -25.61 -14.89
CA VAL A 52 31.34 -26.69 -15.01
C VAL A 52 30.68 -27.91 -15.66
N ARG A 53 31.30 -28.48 -16.70
CA ARG A 53 30.92 -29.79 -17.24
C ARG A 53 32.14 -30.71 -17.35
N PRO A 54 32.01 -32.00 -17.01
CA PRO A 54 33.12 -32.93 -17.18
C PRO A 54 33.52 -33.02 -18.65
N ALA A 55 34.82 -33.13 -18.88
CA ALA A 55 35.38 -33.37 -20.20
C ALA A 55 34.79 -34.65 -20.84
N PRO A 56 34.62 -34.68 -22.17
CA PRO A 56 34.16 -35.88 -22.87
C PRO A 56 35.21 -36.99 -22.78
N ARG A 57 34.78 -38.24 -23.01
CA ARG A 57 35.72 -39.37 -23.12
C ARG A 57 36.50 -39.28 -24.44
N VAL A 58 37.76 -39.71 -24.41
CA VAL A 58 38.80 -39.55 -25.45
C VAL A 58 38.49 -40.35 -26.75
N ASP A 59 37.42 -41.14 -26.77
CA ASP A 59 37.00 -42.01 -27.87
C ASP A 59 35.74 -41.53 -28.62
N THR A 60 35.31 -40.29 -28.38
CA THR A 60 34.11 -39.71 -29.00
C THR A 60 34.44 -38.83 -30.21
N GLU A 61 33.47 -38.59 -31.09
CA GLU A 61 33.59 -37.63 -32.22
C GLU A 61 34.03 -36.21 -31.77
N LEU A 62 33.84 -35.90 -30.49
CA LEU A 62 34.22 -34.65 -29.86
C LEU A 62 35.70 -34.57 -29.45
N SER A 63 36.47 -35.66 -29.58
CA SER A 63 37.88 -35.71 -29.13
C SER A 63 38.76 -34.68 -29.85
N ALA A 64 38.57 -34.46 -31.16
CA ALA A 64 39.35 -33.47 -31.91
C ALA A 64 39.09 -32.04 -31.42
N THR A 65 37.83 -31.70 -31.16
CA THR A 65 37.43 -30.40 -30.60
C THR A 65 37.96 -30.24 -29.18
N PHE A 66 37.90 -31.29 -28.37
CA PHE A 66 38.43 -31.29 -27.01
C PHE A 66 39.96 -31.10 -26.97
N GLU A 67 40.73 -31.77 -27.83
CA GLU A 67 42.18 -31.59 -27.88
C GLU A 67 42.58 -30.19 -28.38
N THR A 68 41.82 -29.63 -29.33
CA THR A 68 42.01 -28.23 -29.76
C THR A 68 41.74 -27.25 -28.62
N MET A 69 40.68 -27.47 -27.85
CA MET A 69 40.33 -26.69 -26.67
C MET A 69 41.40 -26.81 -25.59
N ARG A 70 41.83 -28.03 -25.26
CA ARG A 70 42.86 -28.31 -24.27
C ARG A 70 44.17 -27.61 -24.61
N THR A 71 44.63 -27.73 -25.86
CA THR A 71 45.83 -27.04 -26.34
C THR A 71 45.69 -25.52 -26.17
N THR A 72 44.52 -24.97 -26.47
CA THR A 72 44.26 -23.52 -26.30
C THR A 72 44.26 -23.11 -24.82
N VAL A 73 43.71 -23.93 -23.92
CA VAL A 73 43.75 -23.68 -22.47
C VAL A 73 45.19 -23.72 -21.96
N ASP A 74 45.98 -24.72 -22.37
CA ASP A 74 47.40 -24.83 -22.02
C ASP A 74 48.18 -23.58 -22.49
N GLU A 75 47.95 -23.11 -23.73
CA GLU A 75 48.57 -21.88 -24.28
C GLU A 75 48.22 -20.62 -23.46
N VAL A 76 46.96 -20.48 -23.03
CA VAL A 76 46.49 -19.32 -22.26
C VAL A 76 47.05 -19.34 -20.84
N GLU A 77 47.04 -20.48 -20.17
CA GLU A 77 47.55 -20.61 -18.81
C GLU A 77 49.07 -20.47 -18.73
N SER A 78 49.80 -20.87 -19.77
CA SER A 78 51.24 -20.66 -19.87
C SER A 78 51.64 -19.25 -20.30
N GLY A 79 50.67 -18.40 -20.68
CA GLY A 79 50.92 -17.04 -21.19
C GLY A 79 51.56 -17.00 -22.58
N VAL A 80 51.47 -18.09 -23.37
CA VAL A 80 52.08 -18.23 -24.70
C VAL A 80 51.03 -18.07 -25.82
N HIS A 81 49.77 -17.76 -25.47
CA HIS A 81 48.70 -17.57 -26.44
C HIS A 81 49.07 -16.52 -27.51
N VAL A 82 49.13 -16.96 -28.77
CA VAL A 82 49.44 -16.12 -29.93
C VAL A 82 48.12 -15.59 -30.51
N GLY A 83 47.89 -14.28 -30.43
CA GLY A 83 46.68 -13.64 -30.94
C GLY A 83 46.44 -12.24 -30.39
N ASN A 84 45.23 -11.73 -30.58
CA ASN A 84 44.79 -10.47 -29.97
C ASN A 84 44.84 -10.57 -28.45
N SER A 85 45.12 -9.45 -27.76
CA SER A 85 45.07 -9.38 -26.29
C SER A 85 43.74 -9.94 -25.76
N LEU A 86 43.80 -10.78 -24.73
CA LEU A 86 42.62 -11.35 -24.09
C LEU A 86 41.94 -10.28 -23.23
N PRO A 87 40.59 -10.19 -23.25
CA PRO A 87 39.87 -9.14 -22.55
C PRO A 87 39.89 -9.35 -21.03
N ALA A 88 39.56 -8.29 -20.28
CA ALA A 88 39.39 -8.36 -18.82
C ALA A 88 38.00 -8.87 -18.42
N ARG A 89 36.99 -8.66 -19.28
CA ARG A 89 35.66 -9.28 -19.17
C ARG A 89 35.06 -9.56 -20.54
N ALA A 90 34.20 -10.58 -20.60
CA ALA A 90 33.44 -10.88 -21.80
C ALA A 90 32.02 -11.37 -21.49
N ALA A 91 31.11 -11.17 -22.45
CA ALA A 91 29.75 -11.68 -22.38
C ALA A 91 29.34 -12.37 -23.68
N LEU A 92 28.73 -13.55 -23.59
CA LEU A 92 28.11 -14.24 -24.72
C LEU A 92 26.59 -14.02 -24.65
N VAL A 93 26.07 -13.18 -25.54
CA VAL A 93 24.71 -12.62 -25.44
C VAL A 93 23.91 -12.91 -26.70
N GLU A 94 22.67 -13.36 -26.56
CA GLU A 94 21.76 -13.62 -27.68
C GLU A 94 21.44 -12.30 -28.41
N ILE A 95 21.66 -12.29 -29.72
CA ILE A 95 21.33 -11.16 -30.59
C ILE A 95 20.20 -11.56 -31.57
N PRO A 96 19.21 -10.69 -31.79
CA PRO A 96 18.10 -11.01 -32.66
C PRO A 96 18.60 -11.07 -34.10
N GLN A 97 18.22 -12.11 -34.85
CA GLN A 97 18.40 -12.11 -36.30
C GLN A 97 17.54 -10.97 -36.87
N ALA A 98 18.13 -10.16 -37.74
CA ALA A 98 17.74 -8.77 -38.03
C ALA A 98 16.36 -8.52 -38.70
N SER A 99 15.31 -9.30 -38.45
CA SER A 99 13.98 -9.06 -39.05
C SER A 99 12.75 -9.29 -38.18
N THR A 100 12.84 -9.85 -36.96
CA THR A 100 11.62 -10.05 -36.14
C THR A 100 11.84 -9.74 -34.67
N ALA A 101 11.21 -8.64 -34.24
CA ALA A 101 11.02 -8.15 -32.86
C ALA A 101 12.25 -7.59 -32.14
N ARG A 102 12.04 -6.40 -31.52
CA ARG A 102 12.95 -5.84 -30.51
C ARG A 102 13.12 -6.86 -29.39
N LEU A 103 14.34 -6.97 -28.86
CA LEU A 103 14.58 -7.57 -27.55
C LEU A 103 13.83 -6.73 -26.50
N ASP A 104 12.57 -7.07 -26.22
CA ASP A 104 11.80 -6.48 -25.12
C ASP A 104 12.30 -6.96 -23.75
N PHE A 105 13.33 -7.81 -23.73
CA PHE A 105 14.03 -8.20 -22.51
C PHE A 105 15.05 -7.11 -22.14
N ALA A 106 14.75 -6.37 -21.07
CA ALA A 106 15.73 -5.52 -20.43
C ALA A 106 16.96 -6.37 -20.06
N PHE A 107 18.13 -6.02 -20.62
CA PHE A 107 19.38 -6.69 -20.27
C PHE A 107 19.60 -6.63 -18.75
N PRO A 108 20.03 -7.74 -18.12
CA PRO A 108 20.47 -7.72 -16.73
C PRO A 108 21.46 -6.57 -16.50
N ARG A 109 21.40 -5.91 -15.33
CA ARG A 109 22.34 -4.83 -14.99
C ARG A 109 23.81 -5.30 -15.08
N THR A 110 24.07 -6.58 -14.85
CA THR A 110 25.41 -7.19 -15.01
C THR A 110 25.93 -7.15 -16.45
N LEU A 111 25.06 -6.89 -17.44
CA LEU A 111 25.39 -6.77 -18.85
C LEU A 111 25.29 -5.33 -19.38
N SER A 112 25.02 -4.31 -18.54
CA SER A 112 24.89 -2.93 -19.03
C SER A 112 26.18 -2.39 -19.66
N TRP A 113 27.32 -2.96 -19.30
CA TRP A 113 28.62 -2.56 -19.83
C TRP A 113 28.82 -2.92 -21.30
N ILE A 114 28.03 -3.84 -21.90
CA ILE A 114 28.18 -4.22 -23.31
C ILE A 114 27.88 -3.08 -24.29
N PHE A 115 27.29 -1.98 -23.79
CA PHE A 115 27.02 -0.76 -24.54
C PHE A 115 28.11 0.31 -24.36
N GLY A 116 29.19 0.00 -23.63
CA GLY A 116 30.35 0.86 -23.45
C GLY A 116 31.12 1.08 -24.76
N THR A 117 31.83 2.21 -24.85
CA THR A 117 32.60 2.57 -26.06
C THR A 117 33.86 1.75 -26.26
N ASP A 118 34.34 1.06 -25.21
CA ASP A 118 35.50 0.17 -25.24
C ASP A 118 35.15 -1.27 -25.64
N VAL A 119 33.87 -1.59 -25.81
CA VAL A 119 33.38 -2.93 -26.10
C VAL A 119 33.59 -3.28 -27.57
N ARG A 120 34.14 -4.47 -27.83
CA ARG A 120 34.37 -5.00 -29.18
C ARG A 120 33.63 -6.31 -29.38
N SER A 121 33.29 -6.62 -30.63
CA SER A 121 32.74 -7.93 -31.00
C SER A 121 33.87 -8.92 -31.22
N GLY A 122 33.87 -10.02 -30.47
CA GLY A 122 34.82 -11.14 -30.59
C GLY A 122 34.37 -12.24 -31.55
N GLY A 123 33.16 -12.12 -32.11
CA GLY A 123 32.59 -13.10 -33.04
C GLY A 123 31.10 -13.32 -32.83
N ASP A 124 30.46 -13.88 -33.85
CA ASP A 124 29.06 -14.31 -33.85
C ASP A 124 29.02 -15.85 -33.85
N PHE A 125 28.11 -16.44 -33.09
CA PHE A 125 28.03 -17.88 -32.86
C PHE A 125 26.59 -18.39 -32.90
N PHE A 126 26.38 -19.59 -33.41
CA PHE A 126 25.12 -20.30 -33.32
C PHE A 126 25.14 -21.32 -32.19
N VAL A 127 24.02 -21.42 -31.48
CA VAL A 127 23.73 -22.49 -30.52
C VAL A 127 22.43 -23.18 -30.91
N GLY A 128 22.40 -24.50 -30.81
CA GLY A 128 21.26 -25.34 -31.16
C GLY A 128 21.48 -26.16 -32.43
N ASP A 129 20.47 -26.96 -32.79
CA ASP A 129 20.48 -27.75 -34.02
C ASP A 129 20.22 -26.87 -35.26
N ALA A 130 20.28 -27.47 -36.45
CA ALA A 130 20.07 -26.78 -37.72
C ALA A 130 18.69 -26.10 -37.86
N SER A 131 17.70 -26.51 -37.05
CA SER A 131 16.32 -26.04 -37.14
C SER A 131 16.00 -24.84 -36.24
N ASN A 132 16.76 -24.63 -35.15
CA ASN A 132 16.52 -23.56 -34.19
C ASN A 132 17.83 -22.87 -33.75
N LYS A 133 18.60 -22.38 -34.73
CA LYS A 133 19.86 -21.68 -34.49
C LYS A 133 19.62 -20.29 -33.89
N ARG A 134 19.85 -20.18 -32.59
CA ARG A 134 19.94 -18.89 -31.90
C ARG A 134 21.31 -18.28 -32.14
N LEU A 135 21.33 -16.98 -32.45
CA LEU A 135 22.57 -16.25 -32.72
C LEU A 135 23.04 -15.56 -31.45
N TYR A 136 24.27 -15.82 -31.04
CA TYR A 136 24.94 -15.20 -29.90
C TYR A 136 26.13 -14.40 -30.38
N ARG A 137 26.39 -13.24 -29.77
CA ARG A 137 27.58 -12.44 -30.02
C ARG A 137 28.45 -12.42 -28.77
N LEU A 138 29.76 -12.61 -28.98
CA LEU A 138 30.76 -12.41 -27.95
C LEU A 138 31.10 -10.92 -27.88
N PHE A 139 30.80 -10.29 -26.75
CA PHE A 139 31.20 -8.93 -26.42
C PHE A 139 32.42 -8.98 -25.50
N GLU A 140 33.47 -8.24 -25.85
CA GLU A 140 34.75 -8.22 -25.13
C GLU A 140 35.05 -6.78 -24.66
N SER A 141 35.53 -6.62 -23.43
CA SER A 141 35.93 -5.33 -22.86
C SER A 141 37.23 -5.47 -22.05
N ASN A 142 38.10 -4.45 -22.13
CA ASN A 142 39.35 -4.40 -21.38
C ASN A 142 39.17 -3.77 -19.99
N GLU A 143 38.01 -3.19 -19.70
CA GLU A 143 37.68 -2.70 -18.37
C GLU A 143 37.47 -3.89 -17.42
N PRO A 144 38.18 -3.95 -16.28
CA PRO A 144 38.04 -5.05 -15.34
C PRO A 144 36.64 -5.07 -14.71
N PRO A 145 36.06 -6.25 -14.44
CA PRO A 145 34.84 -6.36 -13.65
C PRO A 145 35.07 -5.88 -12.21
N THR A 146 34.01 -5.43 -11.52
CA THR A 146 34.08 -5.15 -10.08
C THR A 146 34.37 -6.42 -9.28
N GLU A 147 34.88 -6.31 -8.05
CA GLU A 147 35.33 -7.45 -7.21
C GLU A 147 34.28 -8.54 -6.98
N ASP A 148 33.00 -8.22 -7.08
CA ASP A 148 31.85 -9.12 -6.94
C ASP A 148 31.32 -9.68 -8.28
N GLN A 149 31.72 -9.11 -9.41
CA GLN A 149 31.22 -9.50 -10.73
C GLN A 149 32.07 -10.60 -11.36
N LEU A 150 31.40 -11.60 -11.94
CA LEU A 150 32.04 -12.60 -12.77
C LEU A 150 32.68 -11.95 -14.01
N PRO A 151 33.95 -12.28 -14.33
CA PRO A 151 34.61 -11.79 -15.53
C PRO A 151 33.99 -12.34 -16.83
N PHE A 152 33.26 -13.46 -16.76
CA PHE A 152 32.56 -14.05 -17.90
C PHE A 152 31.07 -14.23 -17.61
N VAL A 153 30.22 -13.73 -18.51
CA VAL A 153 28.76 -13.90 -18.46
C VAL A 153 28.27 -14.60 -19.72
N SER A 154 27.43 -15.62 -19.60
CA SER A 154 26.97 -16.42 -20.72
C SER A 154 25.47 -16.63 -20.66
N GLN A 155 24.75 -16.08 -21.63
CA GLN A 155 23.32 -16.37 -21.80
C GLN A 155 23.06 -17.77 -22.34
N VAL A 156 24.09 -18.44 -22.87
CA VAL A 156 24.00 -19.82 -23.37
C VAL A 156 23.86 -20.81 -22.21
N THR A 157 24.67 -20.63 -21.16
CA THR A 157 24.73 -21.56 -20.01
C THR A 157 24.04 -21.03 -18.76
N GLY A 158 23.78 -19.72 -18.69
CA GLY A 158 23.31 -19.07 -17.47
C GLY A 158 24.44 -18.55 -16.57
N SER A 159 25.71 -18.79 -16.90
CA SER A 159 26.85 -18.34 -16.08
C SER A 159 26.87 -16.82 -15.94
N GLY A 160 27.04 -16.34 -14.71
CA GLY A 160 27.04 -14.90 -14.42
C GLY A 160 25.69 -14.18 -14.61
N LEU A 161 24.64 -14.92 -14.96
CA LEU A 161 23.28 -14.41 -14.88
C LEU A 161 22.73 -14.68 -13.48
N SER A 162 22.13 -13.67 -12.85
CA SER A 162 21.32 -13.92 -11.67
C SER A 162 20.23 -14.92 -12.03
N ALA A 163 20.07 -15.98 -11.24
CA ALA A 163 18.99 -16.94 -11.43
C ALA A 163 17.67 -16.18 -11.62
N PRO A 164 16.82 -16.55 -12.61
CA PRO A 164 15.56 -15.86 -12.83
C PRO A 164 14.81 -15.86 -11.51
N VAL A 165 14.60 -14.66 -10.95
CA VAL A 165 13.86 -14.51 -9.70
C VAL A 165 12.49 -15.12 -9.95
N PRO A 166 12.11 -16.22 -9.26
CA PRO A 166 10.84 -16.89 -9.53
C PRO A 166 9.72 -15.86 -9.43
N PRO A 167 8.71 -15.92 -10.33
CA PRO A 167 7.64 -14.93 -10.35
C PRO A 167 7.00 -14.88 -8.97
N ASN A 168 7.17 -13.74 -8.31
CA ASN A 168 6.78 -13.56 -6.93
C ASN A 168 5.23 -13.67 -6.80
N PRO A 169 4.69 -14.72 -6.16
CA PRO A 169 3.24 -14.91 -6.05
C PRO A 169 2.57 -13.76 -5.28
N TYR A 170 3.30 -13.13 -4.36
CA TYR A 170 2.80 -11.98 -3.60
C TYR A 170 2.55 -10.75 -4.46
N LYS A 171 3.19 -10.62 -5.63
CA LYS A 171 2.92 -9.48 -6.54
C LYS A 171 1.52 -9.56 -7.14
N LYS A 172 1.07 -10.76 -7.52
CA LYS A 172 -0.30 -10.99 -8.01
C LYS A 172 -1.31 -10.79 -6.88
N LEU A 173 -1.03 -11.36 -5.70
CA LEU A 173 -1.87 -11.18 -4.52
C LEU A 173 -2.00 -9.71 -4.11
N ALA A 174 -0.90 -8.95 -4.10
CA ALA A 174 -0.88 -7.52 -3.81
C ALA A 174 -1.80 -6.73 -4.75
N TRP A 175 -1.74 -7.03 -6.06
CA TRP A 175 -2.62 -6.40 -7.04
C TRP A 175 -4.09 -6.72 -6.81
N VAL A 176 -4.42 -7.99 -6.55
CA VAL A 176 -5.81 -8.42 -6.27
C VAL A 176 -6.35 -7.74 -5.02
N VAL A 177 -5.58 -7.75 -3.92
CA VAL A 177 -5.95 -7.08 -2.67
C VAL A 177 -6.10 -5.57 -2.88
N GLY A 178 -5.18 -4.95 -3.63
CA GLY A 178 -5.21 -3.52 -3.92
C GLY A 178 -6.45 -3.09 -4.73
N ILE A 179 -6.81 -3.86 -5.76
CA ILE A 179 -8.03 -3.60 -6.55
C ILE A 179 -9.27 -3.75 -5.67
N PHE A 180 -9.37 -4.84 -4.91
CA PHE A 180 -10.53 -5.07 -4.05
C PHE A 180 -10.68 -3.97 -2.97
N ALA A 181 -9.57 -3.57 -2.35
CA ALA A 181 -9.54 -2.50 -1.37
C ALA A 181 -9.94 -1.14 -1.98
N ALA A 182 -9.48 -0.83 -3.19
CA ALA A 182 -9.89 0.36 -3.93
C ALA A 182 -11.40 0.34 -4.22
N VAL A 183 -11.94 -0.79 -4.67
CA VAL A 183 -13.38 -0.94 -4.90
C VAL A 183 -14.19 -0.70 -3.62
N ILE A 184 -13.80 -1.31 -2.49
CA ILE A 184 -14.46 -1.07 -1.20
C ILE A 184 -14.38 0.42 -0.82
N PHE A 185 -13.23 1.06 -1.00
CA PHE A 185 -13.04 2.49 -0.72
C PHE A 185 -14.03 3.34 -1.54
N PHE A 186 -14.13 3.10 -2.85
CA PHE A 186 -15.04 3.84 -3.72
C PHE A 186 -16.51 3.57 -3.40
N ILE A 187 -16.87 2.35 -3.01
CA ILE A 187 -18.23 2.05 -2.56
C ILE A 187 -18.53 2.82 -1.26
N GLY A 188 -17.63 2.77 -0.26
CA GLY A 188 -17.79 3.54 0.98
C GLY A 188 -17.94 5.04 0.72
N ALA A 189 -17.17 5.58 -0.23
CA ALA A 189 -17.28 6.97 -0.66
C ALA A 189 -18.66 7.28 -1.28
N ALA A 190 -19.10 6.45 -2.23
CA ALA A 190 -20.39 6.61 -2.89
C ALA A 190 -21.57 6.49 -1.92
N VAL A 191 -21.49 5.56 -0.96
CA VAL A 191 -22.50 5.41 0.10
C VAL A 191 -22.54 6.67 0.96
N SER A 192 -21.39 7.22 1.38
CA SER A 192 -21.36 8.47 2.18
C SER A 192 -22.00 9.65 1.45
N ILE A 193 -21.63 9.88 0.19
CA ILE A 193 -22.22 10.94 -0.66
C ILE A 193 -23.72 10.70 -0.81
N SER A 194 -24.13 9.46 -1.09
CA SER A 194 -25.55 9.15 -1.29
C SER A 194 -26.36 9.36 -0.02
N THR A 195 -25.84 9.00 1.15
CA THR A 195 -26.55 9.23 2.42
C THR A 195 -26.72 10.73 2.66
N GLY A 196 -25.67 11.55 2.40
CA GLY A 196 -25.79 13.01 2.48
C GLY A 196 -26.85 13.56 1.52
N HIS A 197 -26.86 13.09 0.27
CA HIS A 197 -27.84 13.48 -0.74
C HIS A 197 -29.27 13.14 -0.33
N SER A 198 -29.49 11.92 0.19
CA SER A 198 -30.80 11.49 0.66
C SER A 198 -31.33 12.36 1.80
N VAL A 199 -30.48 12.66 2.79
CA VAL A 199 -30.87 13.59 3.88
C VAL A 199 -31.22 14.97 3.32
N ARG A 200 -30.47 15.47 2.33
CA ARG A 200 -30.76 16.75 1.67
C ARG A 200 -32.10 16.73 0.94
N GLU A 201 -32.38 15.68 0.17
CA GLU A 201 -33.65 15.55 -0.56
C GLU A 201 -34.83 15.43 0.39
N ALA A 202 -34.70 14.63 1.45
CA ALA A 202 -35.71 14.57 2.51
C ALA A 202 -35.95 15.96 3.11
N LYS A 203 -34.90 16.74 3.40
CA LYS A 203 -35.01 18.14 3.84
C LYS A 203 -35.72 19.03 2.83
N ASN A 204 -35.37 18.93 1.54
CA ASN A 204 -36.00 19.74 0.50
C ASN A 204 -37.47 19.38 0.29
N LEU A 205 -37.84 18.10 0.38
CA LEU A 205 -39.24 17.63 0.32
C LEU A 205 -40.06 18.19 1.47
N LEU A 206 -39.47 18.18 2.66
CA LEU A 206 -40.06 18.73 3.87
C LEU A 206 -40.25 20.26 3.75
N MET A 207 -39.30 20.97 3.13
CA MET A 207 -39.41 22.41 2.88
C MET A 207 -40.22 22.76 1.61
N ALA A 208 -40.70 21.77 0.84
CA ALA A 208 -41.36 22.03 -0.44
C ALA A 208 -42.78 22.58 -0.23
N THR A 209 -43.08 23.70 -0.89
CA THR A 209 -44.43 24.29 -0.96
C THR A 209 -45.29 23.69 -2.07
N ASN A 210 -44.76 22.73 -2.84
CA ASN A 210 -45.47 22.12 -3.96
C ASN A 210 -46.56 21.14 -3.45
N PRO A 211 -47.85 21.39 -3.72
CA PRO A 211 -48.95 20.55 -3.22
C PRO A 211 -48.86 19.09 -3.65
N ALA A 212 -48.33 18.82 -4.85
CA ALA A 212 -48.20 17.44 -5.35
C ALA A 212 -47.13 16.65 -4.59
N LEU A 213 -46.05 17.30 -4.14
CA LEU A 213 -45.03 16.67 -3.30
C LEU A 213 -45.53 16.48 -1.87
N GLN A 214 -46.23 17.48 -1.32
CA GLN A 214 -46.86 17.38 0.00
C GLN A 214 -47.85 16.23 0.07
N TYR A 215 -48.66 16.01 -0.98
CA TYR A 215 -49.55 14.86 -1.07
C TYR A 215 -48.80 13.51 -1.03
N ARG A 216 -47.72 13.39 -1.81
CA ARG A 216 -46.92 12.15 -1.83
C ARG A 216 -46.22 11.89 -0.49
N LEU A 217 -45.73 12.95 0.14
CA LEU A 217 -45.14 12.89 1.47
C LEU A 217 -46.18 12.42 2.48
N PHE A 218 -47.35 13.05 2.50
CA PHE A 218 -48.46 12.69 3.37
C PHE A 218 -48.84 11.21 3.23
N GLU A 219 -49.00 10.72 2.00
CA GLU A 219 -49.30 9.31 1.75
C GLU A 219 -48.19 8.39 2.26
N SER A 220 -46.93 8.79 2.12
CA SER A 220 -45.80 8.02 2.64
C SER A 220 -45.76 8.00 4.17
N VAL A 221 -46.09 9.13 4.83
CA VAL A 221 -46.20 9.21 6.30
C VAL A 221 -47.33 8.32 6.81
N ARG A 222 -48.48 8.30 6.14
CA ARG A 222 -49.58 7.39 6.45
C ARG A 222 -49.14 5.93 6.40
N LEU A 223 -48.49 5.51 5.31
CA LEU A 223 -47.99 4.14 5.16
C LEU A 223 -46.98 3.78 6.26
N THR A 224 -46.11 4.72 6.67
CA THR A 224 -45.20 4.52 7.80
C THR A 224 -45.95 4.39 9.12
N CYS A 225 -46.99 5.19 9.36
CA CYS A 225 -47.84 5.06 10.55
C CYS A 225 -48.55 3.69 10.60
N GLU A 226 -49.01 3.16 9.46
CA GLU A 226 -49.62 1.83 9.36
C GLU A 226 -48.60 0.73 9.65
N GLU A 227 -47.39 0.84 9.10
CA GLU A 227 -46.30 -0.10 9.37
C GLU A 227 -45.92 -0.11 10.86
N ASP A 228 -45.78 1.06 11.48
CA ASP A 228 -45.50 1.19 12.91
C ASP A 228 -46.63 0.65 13.78
N ALA A 229 -47.88 0.90 13.39
CA ALA A 229 -49.05 0.40 14.10
C ALA A 229 -49.11 -1.12 14.10
N ASN A 230 -48.80 -1.73 12.96
CA ASN A 230 -48.77 -3.18 12.81
C ASN A 230 -47.57 -3.81 13.54
N ALA A 231 -46.40 -3.15 13.51
CA ALA A 231 -45.21 -3.63 14.19
C ALA A 231 -45.30 -3.50 15.72
N PHE A 232 -45.97 -2.46 16.23
CA PHE A 232 -46.03 -2.13 17.65
C PHE A 232 -47.46 -1.80 18.13
N PRO A 233 -48.38 -2.79 18.12
CA PRO A 233 -49.80 -2.55 18.37
C PRO A 233 -50.13 -2.04 19.79
N SER A 234 -49.21 -2.20 20.74
CA SER A 234 -49.38 -1.74 22.13
C SER A 234 -48.63 -0.44 22.45
N ALA A 235 -47.87 0.12 21.50
CA ALA A 235 -47.15 1.36 21.73
C ALA A 235 -48.08 2.56 21.59
N LYS A 236 -47.84 3.61 22.38
CA LYS A 236 -48.55 4.88 22.18
C LYS A 236 -48.05 5.53 20.89
N HIS A 237 -48.95 5.65 19.91
CA HIS A 237 -48.64 6.24 18.61
C HIS A 237 -48.48 7.76 18.74
N PRO A 238 -47.71 8.39 17.85
CA PRO A 238 -47.72 9.84 17.74
C PRO A 238 -49.11 10.35 17.31
N THR A 239 -49.54 11.52 17.80
CA THR A 239 -50.87 12.08 17.50
C THR A 239 -51.11 12.21 15.99
N VAL A 240 -50.05 12.50 15.23
CA VAL A 240 -50.08 12.52 13.76
C VAL A 240 -50.54 11.18 13.20
N CYS A 241 -50.05 10.05 13.72
CA CYS A 241 -50.49 8.73 13.29
C CYS A 241 -51.91 8.42 13.74
N ASP A 242 -52.30 8.76 14.96
CA ASP A 242 -53.68 8.57 15.42
C ASP A 242 -54.68 9.31 14.52
N ASN A 243 -54.36 10.55 14.15
CA ASN A 243 -55.17 11.36 13.25
C ASN A 243 -55.25 10.79 11.82
N LEU A 244 -54.16 10.19 11.34
CA LEU A 244 -54.08 9.55 10.02
C LEU A 244 -54.85 8.22 9.99
N LEU A 245 -54.69 7.38 11.02
CA LEU A 245 -55.23 6.02 11.10
C LEU A 245 -56.70 5.97 11.54
N ALA A 246 -57.18 6.92 12.37
CA ALA A 246 -58.56 6.95 12.83
C ALA A 246 -59.62 7.02 11.71
N ASN A 247 -59.19 7.29 10.46
CA ASN A 247 -60.05 7.41 9.30
C ASN A 247 -60.15 6.13 8.43
N GLU A 248 -59.52 5.00 8.81
CA GLU A 248 -59.62 3.74 8.05
C GLU A 248 -61.05 3.19 7.94
N LYS A 249 -61.97 3.61 8.82
CA LYS A 249 -63.41 3.29 8.66
C LYS A 249 -64.04 3.85 7.36
N ALA A 250 -63.32 4.66 6.58
CA ALA A 250 -63.75 5.15 5.27
C ALA A 250 -63.16 4.39 4.05
N SER A 251 -62.32 3.35 4.25
CA SER A 251 -61.51 2.71 3.19
C SER A 251 -62.04 1.39 2.62
N ASP A 252 -63.36 1.18 2.56
CA ASP A 252 -63.96 0.17 1.64
C ASP A 252 -63.94 0.63 0.16
N VAL A 253 -63.26 1.74 -0.16
CA VAL A 253 -63.22 2.31 -1.51
C VAL A 253 -62.02 1.75 -2.28
N ALA A 254 -62.33 0.86 -3.23
CA ALA A 254 -61.40 0.18 -4.11
C ALA A 254 -60.27 1.07 -4.70
N PRO A 255 -59.06 0.51 -4.87
CA PRO A 255 -57.89 1.25 -5.32
C PRO A 255 -57.96 1.43 -6.84
N ARG A 256 -58.00 2.68 -7.32
CA ARG A 256 -57.15 3.21 -8.43
C ARG A 256 -57.65 4.47 -9.16
N THR A 257 -58.89 4.93 -8.99
CA THR A 257 -59.39 6.01 -9.88
C THR A 257 -60.13 7.18 -9.26
N LYS A 258 -60.50 7.15 -7.97
CA LYS A 258 -60.99 8.36 -7.31
C LYS A 258 -59.80 9.16 -6.78
N LYS A 259 -59.63 10.39 -7.27
CA LYS A 259 -58.87 11.44 -6.56
C LYS A 259 -59.32 11.34 -5.10
N LEU A 260 -58.46 10.85 -4.20
CA LEU A 260 -58.76 10.95 -2.78
C LEU A 260 -58.92 12.45 -2.51
N LEU A 261 -60.16 12.88 -2.31
CA LEU A 261 -60.48 14.19 -1.78
C LEU A 261 -60.18 14.10 -0.29
N TRP A 262 -58.91 14.25 0.06
CA TRP A 262 -58.53 14.45 1.44
C TRP A 262 -59.12 15.78 1.91
N ASP A 263 -59.60 15.76 3.14
CA ASP A 263 -60.03 16.97 3.84
C ASP A 263 -58.83 17.93 3.97
N PRO A 264 -58.87 19.13 3.37
CA PRO A 264 -57.78 20.11 3.42
C PRO A 264 -57.33 20.42 4.85
N SER A 265 -58.25 20.42 5.81
CA SER A 265 -57.94 20.70 7.22
C SER A 265 -57.01 19.66 7.87
N LYS A 266 -57.04 18.41 7.39
CA LYS A 266 -56.17 17.33 7.87
C LYS A 266 -54.79 17.39 7.24
N VAL A 267 -54.73 17.76 5.95
CA VAL A 267 -53.47 18.06 5.29
C VAL A 267 -52.80 19.25 6.00
N ASP A 268 -53.57 20.28 6.33
CA ASP A 268 -53.10 21.43 7.11
C ASP A 268 -52.63 21.03 8.52
N ALA A 269 -53.32 20.10 9.21
CA ALA A 269 -52.89 19.61 10.52
C ALA A 269 -51.55 18.84 10.46
N VAL A 270 -51.34 18.02 9.43
CA VAL A 270 -50.06 17.31 9.21
C VAL A 270 -48.95 18.29 8.80
N LEU A 271 -49.27 19.24 7.91
CA LEU A 271 -48.34 20.32 7.54
C LEU A 271 -47.99 21.22 8.74
N LYS A 272 -48.95 21.47 9.63
CA LYS A 272 -48.73 22.22 10.87
C LYS A 272 -47.84 21.43 11.82
N GLY A 273 -48.10 20.14 12.05
CA GLY A 273 -47.22 19.27 12.84
C GLY A 273 -45.81 19.16 12.23
N PHE A 274 -45.71 19.23 10.91
CA PHE A 274 -44.43 19.30 10.21
C PHE A 274 -43.70 20.63 10.45
N ASN A 275 -44.40 21.76 10.43
CA ASN A 275 -43.80 23.07 10.76
C ASN A 275 -43.42 23.15 12.25
N GLU A 276 -44.26 22.63 13.15
CA GLU A 276 -43.97 22.55 14.59
C GLU A 276 -42.79 21.60 14.89
N CYS A 277 -42.62 20.56 14.07
CA CYS A 277 -41.46 19.69 14.12
C CYS A 277 -40.14 20.43 13.85
N HIS A 278 -40.17 21.46 13.00
CA HIS A 278 -39.00 22.31 12.75
C HIS A 278 -38.56 23.03 14.03
N GLU A 279 -39.50 23.37 14.91
CA GLU A 279 -39.26 24.09 16.17
C GLU A 279 -38.85 23.18 17.34
N GLY A 280 -38.73 21.86 17.11
CA GLY A 280 -38.33 20.90 18.15
C GLY A 280 -39.45 20.51 19.12
N ASN A 281 -40.67 20.96 18.87
CA ASN A 281 -41.84 20.56 19.63
C ASN A 281 -42.27 19.15 19.19
N ASN A 282 -42.24 18.18 20.09
CA ASN A 282 -42.69 16.78 19.90
C ASN A 282 -41.79 15.89 19.00
N PRO A 283 -40.66 15.37 19.51
CA PRO A 283 -39.67 14.62 18.71
C PRO A 283 -40.21 13.31 18.10
N ARG A 284 -41.27 12.73 18.67
CA ARG A 284 -41.88 11.49 18.15
C ARG A 284 -42.71 11.73 16.87
N GLU A 285 -43.38 12.88 16.76
CA GLU A 285 -44.14 13.23 15.56
C GLU A 285 -43.18 13.56 14.41
N CYS A 286 -42.11 14.29 14.72
CA CYS A 286 -41.00 14.51 13.79
C CYS A 286 -40.44 13.21 13.20
N ASP A 287 -40.29 12.20 14.03
CA ASP A 287 -39.65 10.95 13.67
C ASP A 287 -40.38 10.23 12.54
N VAL A 288 -41.69 10.04 12.72
CA VAL A 288 -42.55 9.38 11.74
C VAL A 288 -42.58 10.16 10.44
N ILE A 289 -42.69 11.50 10.50
CA ILE A 289 -42.72 12.32 9.29
C ILE A 289 -41.41 12.19 8.51
N ARG A 290 -40.26 12.13 9.20
CA ARG A 290 -38.95 11.92 8.57
C ARG A 290 -38.82 10.53 7.96
N ARG A 291 -39.27 9.49 8.68
CA ARG A 291 -39.27 8.12 8.15
C ARG A 291 -40.16 8.01 6.90
N GLY A 292 -41.31 8.69 6.90
CA GLY A 292 -42.16 8.84 5.72
C GLY A 292 -41.45 9.56 4.56
N ALA A 293 -40.77 10.68 4.82
CA ALA A 293 -40.01 11.39 3.79
C ALA A 293 -38.89 10.53 3.19
N ALA A 294 -38.13 9.84 4.04
CA ALA A 294 -37.06 8.95 3.62
C ALA A 294 -37.59 7.71 2.86
N ALA A 295 -38.76 7.19 3.24
CA ALA A 295 -39.43 6.09 2.53
C ALA A 295 -39.88 6.53 1.12
N LEU A 296 -40.44 7.74 1.00
CA LEU A 296 -40.83 8.31 -0.30
C LEU A 296 -39.61 8.47 -1.22
N GLU A 297 -38.52 9.04 -0.69
CA GLU A 297 -37.28 9.22 -1.44
C GLU A 297 -36.72 7.87 -1.90
N ARG A 298 -36.66 6.86 -1.01
CA ARG A 298 -36.24 5.50 -1.35
C ARG A 298 -37.05 4.93 -2.51
N LYS A 299 -38.37 5.11 -2.50
CA LYS A 299 -39.26 4.62 -3.58
C LYS A 299 -39.00 5.32 -4.91
N THR A 300 -38.76 6.63 -4.89
CA THR A 300 -38.41 7.37 -6.12
C THR A 300 -37.01 7.05 -6.63
N SER A 301 -36.06 6.81 -5.73
CA SER A 301 -34.65 6.61 -6.06
C SER A 301 -34.33 5.17 -6.47
N SER A 302 -35.07 4.18 -5.92
CA SER A 302 -34.92 2.76 -6.25
C SER A 302 -35.32 2.42 -7.69
N ALA A 303 -36.13 3.24 -8.35
CA ALA A 303 -36.62 2.94 -9.68
C ALA A 303 -35.52 2.98 -10.77
N ASN A 304 -34.35 3.57 -10.49
CA ASN A 304 -33.44 3.98 -11.56
C ASN A 304 -31.99 3.47 -11.49
N ASN A 305 -31.46 2.78 -10.47
CA ASN A 305 -30.00 2.51 -10.43
C ASN A 305 -29.47 1.29 -9.64
N VAL A 306 -28.32 0.80 -10.11
CA VAL A 306 -27.46 -0.27 -9.55
C VAL A 306 -27.00 0.00 -8.09
N LEU A 307 -27.02 1.26 -7.64
CA LEU A 307 -26.70 1.65 -6.25
C LEU A 307 -27.81 1.34 -5.23
N GLY A 308 -28.97 0.84 -5.64
CA GLY A 308 -30.07 0.50 -4.73
C GLY A 308 -29.68 -0.45 -3.60
N VAL A 309 -28.81 -1.43 -3.88
CA VAL A 309 -28.32 -2.40 -2.88
C VAL A 309 -27.41 -1.73 -1.84
N ALA A 310 -26.53 -0.83 -2.29
CA ALA A 310 -25.63 -0.11 -1.39
C ALA A 310 -26.38 0.88 -0.48
N ARG A 311 -27.47 1.48 -0.97
CA ARG A 311 -28.36 2.34 -0.17
C ARG A 311 -29.22 1.56 0.82
N ALA A 312 -29.71 0.38 0.43
CA ALA A 312 -30.47 -0.47 1.33
C ALA A 312 -29.62 -0.87 2.56
N ALA A 313 -28.30 -1.06 2.37
CA ALA A 313 -27.37 -1.38 3.46
C ALA A 313 -26.96 -0.17 4.33
N SER A 314 -27.12 1.08 3.86
CA SER A 314 -26.74 2.27 4.64
C SER A 314 -27.90 2.86 5.45
N VAL A 315 -29.13 2.63 5.03
CA VAL A 315 -30.35 3.03 5.77
C VAL A 315 -30.87 1.86 6.60
N ASP A 316 -29.96 1.19 7.31
CA ASP A 316 -30.35 0.27 8.38
C ASP A 316 -30.73 1.13 9.59
N THR A 317 -31.89 1.79 9.49
CA THR A 317 -32.56 2.38 10.64
C THR A 317 -32.90 1.21 11.55
N LYS A 318 -32.02 0.88 12.50
CA LYS A 318 -32.33 -0.05 13.57
C LYS A 318 -33.55 0.48 14.29
N GLN A 319 -34.71 -0.08 13.96
CA GLN A 319 -36.01 0.27 14.52
C GLN A 319 -36.14 -0.42 15.89
N THR A 320 -35.16 -0.19 16.77
CA THR A 320 -35.14 -0.80 18.10
C THR A 320 -36.03 -0.04 19.08
N GLU A 321 -36.34 1.23 18.82
CA GLU A 321 -37.33 2.02 19.55
C GLU A 321 -38.01 3.06 18.63
N ILE A 322 -39.30 3.32 18.86
CA ILE A 322 -40.16 4.28 18.12
C ILE A 322 -39.68 5.74 18.27
N SER A 323 -38.62 5.99 19.05
CA SER A 323 -38.29 7.30 19.60
C SER A 323 -37.21 8.08 18.85
N THR A 324 -36.31 7.43 18.09
CA THR A 324 -35.12 8.10 17.53
C THR A 324 -34.69 7.55 16.17
N SER A 325 -35.08 8.22 15.09
CA SER A 325 -34.51 8.07 13.75
C SER A 325 -33.10 8.65 13.78
N SER A 326 -32.12 7.78 13.90
CA SER A 326 -30.74 8.14 13.68
C SER A 326 -30.34 7.77 12.25
N THR A 327 -29.65 8.68 11.57
CA THR A 327 -29.00 8.35 10.29
C THR A 327 -27.58 7.92 10.59
N SER A 328 -27.15 6.80 10.03
CA SER A 328 -25.81 6.30 10.24
C SER A 328 -24.99 6.38 8.96
N ILE A 329 -23.77 6.91 9.06
CA ILE A 329 -22.73 6.77 8.02
C ILE A 329 -21.62 5.82 8.47
N LEU A 330 -21.89 5.02 9.50
CA LEU A 330 -20.97 4.07 10.09
C LEU A 330 -20.46 3.04 9.06
N SER A 331 -21.36 2.50 8.24
CA SER A 331 -21.00 1.55 7.19
C SER A 331 -20.02 2.17 6.19
N SER A 332 -20.27 3.40 5.74
CA SER A 332 -19.36 4.15 4.87
C SER A 332 -17.98 4.35 5.51
N PHE A 333 -17.94 4.76 6.78
CA PHE A 333 -16.70 4.92 7.54
C PHE A 333 -15.89 3.61 7.61
N LEU A 334 -16.55 2.50 7.96
CA LEU A 334 -15.90 1.18 8.03
C LEU A 334 -15.39 0.71 6.67
N MET A 335 -16.16 0.93 5.59
CA MET A 335 -15.72 0.60 4.24
C MET A 335 -14.50 1.44 3.83
N LEU A 336 -14.51 2.74 4.11
CA LEU A 336 -13.35 3.61 3.84
C LEU A 336 -12.13 3.17 4.65
N ALA A 337 -12.30 2.82 5.93
CA ALA A 337 -11.22 2.32 6.79
C ALA A 337 -10.64 0.99 6.26
N VAL A 338 -11.49 0.03 5.91
CA VAL A 338 -11.09 -1.26 5.32
C VAL A 338 -10.41 -1.06 3.96
N GLY A 339 -10.92 -0.15 3.13
CA GLY A 339 -10.34 0.19 1.84
C GLY A 339 -8.92 0.79 1.98
N ILE A 340 -8.73 1.75 2.87
CA ILE A 340 -7.40 2.34 3.14
C ILE A 340 -6.45 1.29 3.73
N ALA A 341 -6.90 0.51 4.73
CA ALA A 341 -6.09 -0.56 5.32
C ALA A 341 -5.69 -1.62 4.28
N GLY A 342 -6.62 -2.02 3.40
CA GLY A 342 -6.35 -2.97 2.32
C GLY A 342 -5.34 -2.45 1.29
N LEU A 343 -5.40 -1.16 0.94
CA LEU A 343 -4.41 -0.52 0.06
C LEU A 343 -3.01 -0.50 0.69
N ILE A 344 -2.91 -0.22 1.98
CA ILE A 344 -1.65 -0.28 2.74
C ILE A 344 -1.11 -1.72 2.76
N ILE A 345 -1.97 -2.71 3.01
CA ILE A 345 -1.57 -4.14 2.98
C ILE A 345 -1.07 -4.53 1.58
N ALA A 346 -1.76 -4.09 0.52
CA ALA A 346 -1.34 -4.33 -0.86
C ALA A 346 0.04 -3.74 -1.14
N LEU A 347 0.32 -2.51 -0.68
CA LEU A 347 1.64 -1.89 -0.78
C LEU A 347 2.72 -2.70 -0.02
N GLY A 348 2.40 -3.21 1.17
CA GLY A 348 3.30 -4.06 1.94
C GLY A 348 3.63 -5.38 1.23
N LEU A 349 2.61 -6.05 0.70
CA LEU A 349 2.76 -7.28 -0.08
C LEU A 349 3.56 -7.03 -1.37
N GLY A 350 3.35 -5.89 -2.04
CA GLY A 350 4.03 -5.54 -3.28
C GLY A 350 5.52 -5.21 -3.08
N THR A 351 5.88 -4.58 -1.97
CA THR A 351 7.24 -4.09 -1.72
C THR A 351 8.12 -5.08 -0.93
N LYS A 352 7.57 -5.70 0.11
CA LYS A 352 8.31 -6.55 1.06
C LYS A 352 7.75 -7.97 1.16
N GLN A 353 6.79 -8.35 0.30
CA GLN A 353 6.17 -9.68 0.27
C GLN A 353 5.46 -10.08 1.57
N ARG A 354 5.05 -9.09 2.38
CA ARG A 354 4.39 -9.33 3.67
C ARG A 354 3.27 -8.32 3.92
N VAL A 355 2.23 -8.75 4.61
CA VAL A 355 1.09 -7.89 5.00
C VAL A 355 1.58 -6.69 5.82
N ALA A 356 2.47 -6.93 6.80
CA ALA A 356 3.13 -5.89 7.59
C ALA A 356 4.29 -5.19 6.85
N GLY A 357 4.42 -5.37 5.53
CA GLY A 357 5.55 -4.91 4.74
C GLY A 357 5.78 -3.39 4.80
N VAL A 358 4.70 -2.60 4.93
CA VAL A 358 4.77 -1.14 5.12
C VAL A 358 5.45 -0.77 6.44
N TRP A 359 5.33 -1.63 7.46
CA TRP A 359 5.96 -1.39 8.76
C TRP A 359 7.44 -1.79 8.76
N ILE A 360 7.90 -2.59 7.78
CA ILE A 360 9.29 -3.05 7.69
C ILE A 360 10.17 -1.91 7.17
N ASP A 361 11.20 -1.56 7.94
CA ASP A 361 12.16 -0.52 7.58
C ASP A 361 13.29 -1.02 6.65
N VAL A 362 14.32 -0.18 6.45
CA VAL A 362 15.52 -0.53 5.67
C VAL A 362 16.39 -1.57 6.35
N ARG A 363 16.24 -1.77 7.67
CA ARG A 363 16.94 -2.79 8.47
C ARG A 363 16.21 -4.13 8.44
N ASN A 364 15.14 -4.24 7.66
CA ASN A 364 14.25 -5.40 7.62
C ASN A 364 13.63 -5.74 8.99
N ARG A 365 13.43 -4.74 9.86
CA ARG A 365 12.74 -4.89 11.15
C ARG A 365 11.43 -4.10 11.14
N VAL A 366 10.46 -4.54 11.93
CA VAL A 366 9.18 -3.81 12.07
C VAL A 366 9.42 -2.52 12.86
N SER A 367 9.15 -1.38 12.23
CA SER A 367 9.30 -0.05 12.82
C SER A 367 8.02 0.36 13.53
N LEU A 368 8.14 0.63 14.84
CA LEU A 368 7.06 1.18 15.66
C LEU A 368 6.46 2.44 15.02
N ALA A 369 7.30 3.42 14.68
CA ALA A 369 6.84 4.69 14.15
C ALA A 369 6.07 4.55 12.82
N ARG A 370 6.49 3.64 11.92
CA ARG A 370 5.73 3.36 10.69
C ARG A 370 4.38 2.74 11.00
N ALA A 371 4.30 1.83 11.97
CA ALA A 371 3.03 1.26 12.41
C ALA A 371 2.10 2.34 13.00
N GLN A 372 2.62 3.25 13.84
CA GLN A 372 1.85 4.37 14.42
C GLN A 372 1.26 5.27 13.32
N VAL A 373 2.08 5.72 12.37
CA VAL A 373 1.62 6.54 11.24
C VAL A 373 0.56 5.81 10.43
N THR A 374 0.77 4.51 10.18
CA THR A 374 -0.17 3.71 9.39
C THR A 374 -1.54 3.60 10.09
N LEU A 375 -1.55 3.30 11.39
CA LEU A 375 -2.78 3.18 12.17
C LEU A 375 -3.55 4.51 12.23
N TRP A 376 -2.86 5.60 12.52
CA TRP A 376 -3.45 6.94 12.53
C TRP A 376 -3.96 7.36 11.15
N THR A 377 -3.22 7.05 10.09
CA THR A 377 -3.66 7.31 8.71
C THR A 377 -4.97 6.59 8.42
N VAL A 378 -5.08 5.30 8.76
CA VAL A 378 -6.32 4.52 8.53
C VAL A 378 -7.50 5.17 9.22
N VAL A 379 -7.42 5.46 10.53
CA VAL A 379 -8.56 5.98 11.30
C VAL A 379 -8.89 7.44 10.97
N ALA A 380 -7.89 8.32 10.97
CA ALA A 380 -8.12 9.75 10.76
C ALA A 380 -8.55 10.06 9.32
N LEU A 381 -7.91 9.44 8.32
CA LEU A 381 -8.24 9.69 6.92
C LEU A 381 -9.57 9.07 6.52
N SER A 382 -9.91 7.88 7.02
CA SER A 382 -11.24 7.30 6.77
C SER A 382 -12.35 8.11 7.43
N GLY A 383 -12.15 8.59 8.66
CA GLY A 383 -13.08 9.47 9.35
C GLY A 383 -13.27 10.79 8.61
N TYR A 384 -12.16 11.45 8.25
CA TYR A 384 -12.17 12.68 7.46
C TYR A 384 -12.90 12.49 6.13
N ALA A 385 -12.57 11.43 5.39
CA ALA A 385 -13.23 11.12 4.12
C ALA A 385 -14.73 10.87 4.30
N ALA A 386 -15.13 10.09 5.31
CA ALA A 386 -16.54 9.80 5.58
C ALA A 386 -17.34 11.09 5.82
N LEU A 387 -16.87 11.96 6.73
CA LEU A 387 -17.54 13.21 7.07
C LEU A 387 -17.54 14.21 5.91
N ALA A 388 -16.42 14.36 5.19
CA ALA A 388 -16.31 15.26 4.05
C ALA A 388 -17.23 14.82 2.90
N LEU A 389 -17.23 13.53 2.56
CA LEU A 389 -18.07 12.99 1.49
C LEU A 389 -19.57 13.07 1.84
N PHE A 390 -19.93 12.88 3.11
CA PHE A 390 -21.28 13.13 3.58
C PHE A 390 -21.67 14.60 3.41
N ASN A 391 -20.82 15.54 3.84
CA ASN A 391 -21.05 16.97 3.66
C ASN A 391 -21.22 17.33 2.18
N ILE A 392 -20.39 16.79 1.27
CA ILE A 392 -20.50 16.99 -0.18
C ILE A 392 -21.88 16.53 -0.68
N GLY A 393 -22.35 15.36 -0.25
CA GLY A 393 -23.69 14.88 -0.59
C GLY A 393 -24.80 15.78 -0.02
N PHE A 394 -24.63 16.21 1.22
CA PHE A 394 -25.63 16.98 1.97
C PHE A 394 -25.79 18.43 1.49
N THR A 395 -24.71 19.14 1.19
CA THR A 395 -24.79 20.49 0.61
C THR A 395 -25.06 20.43 -0.90
N GLY A 396 -24.56 19.37 -1.53
CA GLY A 396 -24.61 19.09 -2.95
C GLY A 396 -23.63 19.89 -3.81
N VAL A 397 -23.42 19.38 -5.01
CA VAL A 397 -22.41 19.86 -5.95
C VAL A 397 -23.02 21.00 -6.79
N GLY A 398 -22.91 22.25 -6.33
CA GLY A 398 -23.35 23.40 -7.13
C GLY A 398 -23.60 24.71 -6.38
N SER A 399 -23.79 24.68 -5.05
CA SER A 399 -24.15 25.86 -4.26
C SER A 399 -22.95 26.72 -3.82
N GLY A 400 -21.88 26.78 -4.63
CA GLY A 400 -20.61 27.39 -4.24
C GLY A 400 -19.75 26.42 -3.43
N TRP A 401 -18.60 26.03 -3.97
CA TRP A 401 -17.61 25.18 -3.29
C TRP A 401 -16.85 26.01 -2.26
N GLU A 402 -17.55 26.47 -1.23
CA GLU A 402 -16.89 27.12 -0.11
C GLU A 402 -16.04 26.08 0.65
N ALA A 403 -14.93 26.54 1.23
CA ALA A 403 -14.00 25.70 2.00
C ALA A 403 -14.65 24.97 3.20
N SER A 404 -15.93 25.23 3.48
CA SER A 404 -16.71 24.70 4.59
C SER A 404 -17.14 23.25 4.40
N VAL A 405 -17.16 22.71 3.17
CA VAL A 405 -17.59 21.32 2.93
C VAL A 405 -16.60 20.30 3.52
N PHE A 406 -15.32 20.67 3.59
CA PHE A 406 -14.28 19.88 4.21
C PHE A 406 -14.21 20.16 5.72
N PRO A 407 -14.39 19.14 6.58
CA PRO A 407 -14.26 19.32 8.01
C PRO A 407 -12.86 19.86 8.35
N THR A 408 -12.78 20.84 9.23
CA THR A 408 -11.50 21.27 9.78
C THR A 408 -10.89 20.15 10.63
N ILE A 409 -9.55 20.06 10.62
CA ILE A 409 -8.83 19.11 11.45
C ILE A 409 -8.47 19.84 12.75
N PRO A 410 -9.02 19.45 13.92
CA PRO A 410 -8.64 20.05 15.19
C PRO A 410 -7.13 19.96 15.40
N THR A 411 -6.56 20.95 16.08
CA THR A 411 -5.11 21.00 16.37
C THR A 411 -4.63 19.75 17.11
N SER A 412 -5.48 19.13 17.93
CA SER A 412 -5.19 17.86 18.62
C SER A 412 -4.96 16.68 17.65
N VAL A 413 -5.84 16.52 16.65
CA VAL A 413 -5.75 15.48 15.62
C VAL A 413 -4.61 15.80 14.65
N ALA A 414 -4.45 17.07 14.26
CA ALA A 414 -3.35 17.52 13.43
C ALA A 414 -1.99 17.30 14.13
N ALA A 415 -1.92 17.57 15.43
CA ALA A 415 -0.74 17.28 16.25
C ALA A 415 -0.49 15.78 16.35
N ALA A 416 -1.52 14.94 16.55
CA ALA A 416 -1.36 13.49 16.54
C ALA A 416 -0.76 12.97 15.22
N LEU A 417 -1.30 13.42 14.08
CA LEU A 417 -0.78 13.07 12.74
C LEU A 417 0.62 13.64 12.49
N GLY A 418 0.84 14.90 12.86
CA GLY A 418 2.10 15.60 12.69
C GLY A 418 3.21 14.99 13.52
N ILE A 419 2.96 14.72 14.81
CA ILE A 419 3.90 14.08 15.73
C ILE A 419 4.19 12.64 15.26
N ALA A 420 3.17 11.87 14.87
CA ALA A 420 3.37 10.52 14.35
C ALA A 420 4.27 10.53 13.10
N THR A 421 4.11 11.52 12.21
CA THR A 421 4.88 11.61 10.96
C THR A 421 6.29 12.17 11.17
N ALA A 422 6.44 13.20 12.02
CA ALA A 422 7.71 13.88 12.26
C ALA A 422 8.65 13.06 13.16
N SER A 423 8.12 12.34 14.15
CA SER A 423 8.92 11.55 15.10
C SER A 423 9.87 10.55 14.46
N PRO A 424 9.47 9.70 13.48
CA PRO A 424 10.41 8.82 12.79
C PRO A 424 11.51 9.58 12.03
N MET A 425 11.18 10.73 11.44
CA MET A 425 12.16 11.56 10.73
C MET A 425 13.19 12.15 11.70
N ILE A 426 12.74 12.70 12.82
CA ILE A 426 13.62 13.24 13.87
C ILE A 426 14.46 12.12 14.50
N SER A 427 13.85 10.96 14.77
CA SER A 427 14.55 9.80 15.33
C SER A 427 15.69 9.32 14.44
N ALA A 428 15.50 9.33 13.11
CA ALA A 428 16.53 8.98 12.14
C ALA A 428 17.70 9.98 12.13
N LEU A 429 17.49 11.24 12.53
CA LEU A 429 18.55 12.26 12.61
C LEU A 429 19.42 12.13 13.86
N ILE A 430 18.90 11.52 14.94
CA ILE A 430 19.65 11.34 16.20
C ILE A 430 20.59 10.13 16.14
N LEU A 431 20.23 9.08 15.39
CA LEU A 431 21.01 7.84 15.28
C LEU A 431 22.45 7.97 14.70
N PRO A 432 22.72 8.76 13.63
CA PRO A 432 24.03 8.80 12.98
C PRO A 432 25.12 9.53 13.79
N THR A 433 24.82 10.11 14.95
CA THR A 433 25.86 10.68 15.84
C THR A 433 26.63 9.62 16.64
N LYS A 434 26.32 8.33 16.43
CA LYS A 434 26.81 7.20 17.22
C LYS A 434 27.97 6.42 16.56
N ASP A 435 28.76 7.06 15.69
CA ASP A 435 29.94 6.40 15.09
C ASP A 435 30.95 6.05 16.21
N PRO A 436 31.20 4.76 16.48
CA PRO A 436 32.10 4.32 17.55
C PRO A 436 33.54 4.82 17.35
N ALA A 437 33.90 5.27 16.14
CA ALA A 437 35.22 5.82 15.84
C ALA A 437 35.39 7.30 16.23
N GLN A 438 34.40 7.97 16.84
CA GLN A 438 34.42 9.42 17.11
C GLN A 438 34.73 10.30 15.88
N LYS A 439 34.60 9.76 14.66
CA LYS A 439 34.69 10.56 13.45
C LYS A 439 33.45 11.46 13.42
N GLN A 440 33.62 12.71 13.83
CA GLN A 440 32.59 13.73 13.63
C GLN A 440 32.17 13.67 12.18
N VAL A 441 30.90 13.33 11.95
CA VAL A 441 30.31 13.28 10.60
C VAL A 441 30.40 14.69 10.06
N ASN A 442 31.39 14.94 9.20
CA ASN A 442 31.66 16.26 8.69
C ASN A 442 30.66 16.56 7.57
N PHE A 443 29.51 17.14 7.94
CA PHE A 443 28.39 17.41 7.02
C PHE A 443 28.75 18.26 5.80
N VAL A 444 29.92 18.90 5.82
CA VAL A 444 30.42 19.81 4.77
C VAL A 444 31.27 19.07 3.72
N ALA A 445 31.87 17.92 4.03
CA ALA A 445 32.96 17.37 3.23
C ALA A 445 32.55 16.41 2.09
N ASP A 446 31.41 15.72 2.19
CA ASP A 446 31.00 14.74 1.17
C ASP A 446 29.78 15.23 0.37
N PRO A 447 29.88 15.56 -0.93
CA PRO A 447 28.75 16.00 -1.73
C PRO A 447 27.72 14.89 -1.99
N ASP A 448 28.03 13.61 -1.75
CA ASP A 448 27.10 12.50 -1.98
C ASP A 448 26.19 12.26 -0.74
N PRO A 449 24.89 12.59 -0.81
CA PRO A 449 23.96 12.40 0.30
C PRO A 449 23.74 10.93 0.68
N ARG A 450 24.11 9.97 -0.18
CA ARG A 450 24.03 8.53 0.13
C ARG A 450 25.16 8.08 1.05
N LYS A 451 26.33 8.70 0.93
CA LYS A 451 27.50 8.43 1.79
C LYS A 451 27.43 9.14 3.14
N ARG A 452 26.62 10.20 3.25
CA ARG A 452 26.40 10.96 4.50
C ARG A 452 25.69 10.19 5.62
N GLY A 453 25.39 8.90 5.44
CA GLY A 453 24.92 8.09 6.56
C GLY A 453 23.53 8.45 7.07
N ILE A 454 22.72 9.23 6.34
CA ILE A 454 21.38 9.64 6.81
C ILE A 454 20.48 8.40 6.79
N PRO A 455 20.13 7.79 7.94
CA PRO A 455 19.47 6.47 7.99
C PRO A 455 18.10 6.47 7.34
N PHE A 456 17.46 7.65 7.25
CA PHE A 456 16.21 7.84 6.54
C PHE A 456 16.29 7.48 5.04
N LEU A 457 17.47 7.60 4.43
CA LEU A 457 17.75 7.28 3.02
C LEU A 457 18.38 5.90 2.82
N GLY A 458 18.39 5.04 3.85
CA GLY A 458 18.87 3.66 3.74
C GLY A 458 20.35 3.45 4.06
N ALA A 459 21.00 4.40 4.71
CA ALA A 459 22.35 4.17 5.22
C ALA A 459 22.34 3.19 6.40
N GLN A 460 23.20 2.18 6.33
CA GLN A 460 23.46 1.25 7.43
C GLN A 460 24.38 1.93 8.45
N SER A 461 24.03 1.86 9.73
CA SER A 461 24.94 2.26 10.81
C SER A 461 25.47 1.01 11.50
N ASP A 462 26.79 0.92 11.63
CA ASP A 462 27.46 -0.13 12.38
C ASP A 462 27.03 -0.06 13.87
N GLY A 463 26.33 -1.09 14.35
CA GLY A 463 25.83 -1.18 15.74
C GLY A 463 24.32 -1.39 15.91
N LEU A 464 23.53 -1.21 14.84
CA LEU A 464 22.11 -1.55 14.86
C LEU A 464 21.89 -3.02 14.46
N SER A 465 20.92 -3.67 15.11
CA SER A 465 20.49 -5.01 14.69
C SER A 465 19.72 -4.93 13.37
N LEU A 466 20.15 -5.74 12.40
CA LEU A 466 19.52 -5.90 11.09
C LEU A 466 19.06 -7.36 10.92
N ASN A 467 17.95 -7.53 10.21
CA ASN A 467 17.54 -8.84 9.70
C ASN A 467 18.07 -9.02 8.28
N ASP A 468 18.57 -10.22 7.96
CA ASP A 468 19.10 -10.54 6.63
C ASP A 468 18.06 -10.33 5.53
N THR A 469 16.79 -10.61 5.85
CA THR A 469 15.70 -10.55 4.90
C THR A 469 14.43 -9.95 5.54
N PRO A 470 13.57 -9.26 4.76
CA PRO A 470 12.24 -8.81 5.23
C PRO A 470 11.36 -9.93 5.82
N GLN A 471 11.61 -11.18 5.42
CA GLN A 471 10.89 -12.36 5.88
C GLN A 471 11.17 -12.68 7.36
N MET A 472 12.33 -12.27 7.87
CA MET A 472 12.71 -12.45 9.28
C MET A 472 12.14 -11.36 10.21
N ALA A 473 11.56 -10.28 9.67
CA ALA A 473 10.93 -9.24 10.49
C ALA A 473 9.85 -9.83 11.39
N SER A 474 9.79 -9.44 12.65
CA SER A 474 8.76 -9.90 13.58
C SER A 474 8.00 -8.73 14.16
N ILE A 475 6.71 -8.92 14.46
CA ILE A 475 5.94 -7.92 15.24
C ILE A 475 6.61 -7.72 16.62
N THR A 476 7.31 -8.74 17.13
CA THR A 476 8.09 -8.63 18.37
C THR A 476 9.19 -7.57 18.27
N ASP A 477 9.69 -7.23 17.08
CA ASP A 477 10.69 -6.16 16.89
C ASP A 477 10.20 -4.80 17.39
N MET A 478 8.88 -4.58 17.46
CA MET A 478 8.30 -3.35 18.00
C MET A 478 8.55 -3.18 19.50
N PHE A 479 8.82 -4.29 20.21
CA PHE A 479 9.03 -4.33 21.66
C PHE A 479 10.49 -4.56 22.04
N MET A 480 11.34 -4.96 21.09
CA MET A 480 12.74 -5.26 21.35
C MET A 480 13.64 -4.03 21.12
N GLY A 481 14.83 -4.06 21.73
CA GLY A 481 15.87 -3.07 21.51
C GLY A 481 16.37 -3.00 20.06
N GLU A 482 16.91 -1.84 19.68
CA GLU A 482 17.40 -1.55 18.32
C GLU A 482 18.89 -1.86 18.11
N GLU A 483 19.66 -1.93 19.19
CA GLU A 483 21.11 -2.09 19.18
C GLU A 483 21.49 -3.57 19.28
N ILE A 484 22.65 -3.95 18.74
CA ILE A 484 23.10 -5.35 18.81
C ILE A 484 23.16 -5.85 20.26
N ALA A 485 23.55 -4.99 21.20
CA ALA A 485 23.64 -5.30 22.62
C ALA A 485 22.28 -5.58 23.30
N ASN A 486 21.18 -5.00 22.79
CA ASN A 486 19.85 -5.11 23.39
C ASN A 486 18.78 -5.67 22.43
N ALA A 487 19.20 -6.23 21.28
CA ALA A 487 18.32 -6.71 20.22
C ALA A 487 17.35 -7.80 20.67
N ASN A 488 17.75 -8.58 21.70
CA ASN A 488 16.98 -9.69 22.25
C ASN A 488 16.34 -9.38 23.61
N THR A 489 16.37 -8.11 24.04
CA THR A 489 15.76 -7.67 25.30
C THR A 489 14.57 -6.76 25.03
N VAL A 490 13.50 -6.93 25.81
CA VAL A 490 12.30 -6.09 25.74
C VAL A 490 12.63 -4.69 26.26
N ASP A 491 12.41 -3.70 25.42
CA ASP A 491 12.53 -2.30 25.75
C ASP A 491 11.20 -1.79 26.32
N VAL A 492 11.20 -1.54 27.63
CA VAL A 492 10.02 -1.09 28.38
C VAL A 492 9.45 0.21 27.81
N SER A 493 10.32 1.12 27.33
CA SER A 493 9.89 2.41 26.78
C SER A 493 9.10 2.24 25.48
N ARG A 494 9.51 1.29 24.63
CA ARG A 494 8.78 0.95 23.39
C ARG A 494 7.47 0.26 23.68
N LEU A 495 7.46 -0.67 24.62
CA LEU A 495 6.23 -1.34 25.05
C LEU A 495 5.20 -0.31 25.54
N GLN A 496 5.62 0.64 26.38
CA GLN A 496 4.77 1.73 26.84
C GLN A 496 4.22 2.56 25.66
N ASN A 497 5.08 2.94 24.70
CA ASN A 497 4.67 3.72 23.54
C ASN A 497 3.69 2.96 22.62
N VAL A 498 3.90 1.65 22.43
CA VAL A 498 2.95 0.78 21.71
C VAL A 498 1.60 0.77 22.40
N LEU A 499 1.57 0.52 23.72
CA LEU A 499 0.34 0.43 24.50
C LEU A 499 -0.44 1.75 24.47
N ILE A 500 0.24 2.88 24.69
CA ILE A 500 -0.37 4.21 24.61
C ILE A 500 -0.94 4.42 23.21
N THR A 501 -0.18 4.12 22.16
CA THR A 501 -0.67 4.34 20.78
C THR A 501 -1.91 3.49 20.48
N VAL A 502 -1.92 2.22 20.87
CA VAL A 502 -3.07 1.33 20.64
C VAL A 502 -4.30 1.86 21.38
N LEU A 503 -4.16 2.26 22.65
CA LEU A 503 -5.27 2.82 23.43
C LEU A 503 -5.81 4.12 22.80
N LEU A 504 -4.93 5.02 22.36
CA LEU A 504 -5.28 6.29 21.74
C LEU A 504 -6.00 6.07 20.40
N VAL A 505 -5.49 5.18 19.54
CA VAL A 505 -6.10 4.84 18.24
C VAL A 505 -7.47 4.18 18.44
N LEU A 506 -7.58 3.22 19.36
CA LEU A 506 -8.85 2.56 19.66
C LEU A 506 -9.88 3.52 20.27
N GLY A 507 -9.44 4.40 21.18
CA GLY A 507 -10.29 5.44 21.75
C GLY A 507 -10.83 6.40 20.69
N TYR A 508 -9.96 6.89 19.80
CA TYR A 508 -10.39 7.75 18.69
C TYR A 508 -11.29 7.00 17.70
N PHE A 509 -10.97 5.75 17.39
CA PHE A 509 -11.82 4.90 16.54
C PHE A 509 -13.21 4.74 17.16
N ALA A 510 -13.33 4.48 18.46
CA ALA A 510 -14.61 4.39 19.17
C ALA A 510 -15.41 5.71 19.11
N VAL A 511 -14.75 6.86 19.29
CA VAL A 511 -15.38 8.19 19.10
C VAL A 511 -15.90 8.33 17.68
N MET A 512 -15.13 7.90 16.68
CA MET A 512 -15.57 7.93 15.29
C MET A 512 -16.76 6.99 15.03
N LEU A 513 -16.80 5.80 15.64
CA LEU A 513 -17.95 4.89 15.56
C LEU A 513 -19.21 5.56 16.14
N GLN A 514 -19.09 6.30 17.25
CA GLN A 514 -20.22 7.02 17.84
C GLN A 514 -20.69 8.17 16.94
N VAL A 515 -19.77 9.02 16.48
CA VAL A 515 -20.10 10.20 15.66
C VAL A 515 -20.68 9.81 14.29
N THR A 516 -20.20 8.71 13.70
CA THR A 516 -20.73 8.20 12.44
C THR A 516 -21.94 7.29 12.62
N GLY A 517 -22.08 6.70 13.81
CA GLY A 517 -23.16 5.80 14.20
C GLY A 517 -24.47 6.52 14.47
N ASP A 518 -24.41 7.66 15.16
CA ASP A 518 -25.58 8.36 15.67
C ASP A 518 -25.66 9.82 15.20
N ILE A 519 -26.15 10.03 13.97
CA ILE A 519 -26.43 11.39 13.47
C ILE A 519 -27.89 11.72 13.76
N SER A 520 -28.07 12.55 14.79
CA SER A 520 -29.39 13.08 15.14
C SER A 520 -30.00 13.82 13.95
N ALA A 521 -31.12 13.30 13.45
CA ALA A 521 -31.86 13.90 12.35
C ALA A 521 -32.27 15.35 12.65
N LEU A 522 -32.60 15.68 13.90
CA LEU A 522 -32.98 17.05 14.31
C LEU A 522 -31.87 18.07 14.00
N SER A 523 -30.61 17.68 14.20
CA SER A 523 -29.47 18.55 13.94
C SER A 523 -29.22 18.83 12.44
N LEU A 524 -29.72 17.97 11.56
CA LEU A 524 -29.53 18.10 10.11
C LEU A 524 -30.52 19.11 9.48
N TYR A 525 -31.73 19.24 10.02
CA TYR A 525 -32.76 20.12 9.45
C TYR A 525 -32.54 21.60 9.79
N GLY A 526 -31.97 21.90 10.96
CA GLY A 526 -31.72 23.27 11.40
C GLY A 526 -30.58 23.97 10.67
N THR A 527 -29.75 23.24 9.92
CA THR A 527 -28.55 23.79 9.26
C THR A 527 -28.69 23.83 7.75
N ASN A 528 -28.45 24.98 7.11
CA ASN A 528 -28.36 25.12 5.65
C ASN A 528 -26.96 24.85 5.09
N GLY A 529 -25.99 24.62 5.97
CA GLY A 529 -24.59 24.37 5.63
C GLY A 529 -24.13 22.94 5.93
N PRO A 530 -22.83 22.67 5.79
CA PRO A 530 -22.22 21.38 6.11
C PRO A 530 -22.47 21.00 7.58
N ARG A 531 -22.77 19.72 7.81
CA ARG A 531 -23.10 19.23 9.15
C ARG A 531 -21.86 19.09 10.04
N PHE A 532 -20.78 18.61 9.45
CA PHE A 532 -19.53 18.31 10.14
C PHE A 532 -18.50 19.38 9.80
N LEU A 533 -18.41 20.41 10.64
CA LEU A 533 -17.45 21.52 10.47
C LEU A 533 -16.04 21.16 10.93
N SER A 534 -15.91 20.15 11.79
CA SER A 534 -14.63 19.65 12.28
C SER A 534 -14.69 18.16 12.54
N LEU A 535 -13.52 17.50 12.55
CA LEU A 535 -13.40 16.18 13.18
C LEU A 535 -13.67 16.29 14.69
N PRO A 536 -14.01 15.17 15.37
CA PRO A 536 -14.13 15.15 16.82
C PRO A 536 -12.83 15.56 17.48
N ASP A 537 -12.90 16.55 18.38
CA ASP A 537 -11.75 16.95 19.17
C ASP A 537 -11.47 15.89 20.25
N LEU A 538 -10.19 15.55 20.39
CA LEU A 538 -9.67 14.60 21.37
C LEU A 538 -9.43 15.26 22.74
N GLY A 539 -9.45 16.59 22.79
CA GLY A 539 -9.20 17.37 24.00
C GLY A 539 -7.71 17.44 24.37
N ALA A 540 -7.39 18.40 25.24
CA ALA A 540 -6.01 18.69 25.63
C ALA A 540 -5.31 17.50 26.29
N SER A 541 -6.01 16.75 27.16
CA SER A 541 -5.44 15.60 27.89
C SER A 541 -4.94 14.51 26.94
N PHE A 542 -5.67 14.23 25.85
CA PHE A 542 -5.25 13.25 24.85
C PHE A 542 -3.99 13.72 24.12
N THR A 543 -3.95 14.97 23.67
CA THR A 543 -2.79 15.54 22.99
C THR A 543 -1.57 15.59 23.90
N SER A 544 -1.76 15.92 25.19
CA SER A 544 -0.69 15.89 26.18
C SER A 544 -0.13 14.47 26.38
N LEU A 545 -0.98 13.45 26.48
CA LEU A 545 -0.53 12.06 26.60
C LEU A 545 0.26 11.60 25.37
N LEU A 546 -0.22 11.94 24.17
CA LEU A 546 0.48 11.62 22.92
C LEU A 546 1.83 12.34 22.85
N PHE A 547 1.87 13.63 23.18
CA PHE A 547 3.10 14.41 23.19
C PHE A 547 4.11 13.84 24.20
N VAL A 548 3.68 13.54 25.43
CA VAL A 548 4.55 12.99 26.47
C VAL A 548 5.09 11.61 26.06
N SER A 549 4.27 10.75 25.45
CA SER A 549 4.72 9.44 24.95
C SER A 549 5.82 9.56 23.89
N HIS A 550 5.69 10.52 22.96
CA HIS A 550 6.70 10.76 21.93
C HIS A 550 7.95 11.46 22.48
N ALA A 551 7.76 12.42 23.38
CA ALA A 551 8.87 13.13 24.01
C ALA A 551 9.73 12.19 24.87
N THR A 552 9.11 11.35 25.70
CA THR A 552 9.81 10.35 26.51
C THR A 552 10.58 9.34 25.64
N TYR A 553 9.99 8.90 24.53
CA TYR A 553 10.68 8.05 23.55
C TYR A 553 11.90 8.74 22.92
N LEU A 554 11.77 10.01 22.51
CA LEU A 554 12.89 10.77 21.94
C LEU A 554 14.00 11.02 22.97
N VAL A 555 13.62 11.32 24.22
CA VAL A 555 14.56 11.52 25.33
C VAL A 555 15.29 10.23 25.68
N ALA A 556 14.60 9.09 25.76
CA ALA A 556 15.22 7.78 25.98
C ALA A 556 16.26 7.49 24.88
N LYS A 557 15.89 7.72 23.62
CA LYS A 557 16.80 7.53 22.49
C LYS A 557 17.99 8.48 22.50
N ALA A 558 17.80 9.72 22.93
CA ALA A 558 18.88 10.69 23.10
C ALA A 558 19.79 10.34 24.29
N HIS A 559 19.25 9.72 25.35
CA HIS A 559 20.02 9.25 26.49
C HIS A 559 20.88 8.02 26.11
N ASP A 560 20.30 7.05 25.41
CA ASP A 560 21.01 5.85 24.93
C ASP A 560 22.13 6.18 23.92
N ALA A 561 22.06 7.36 23.29
CA ALA A 561 23.13 7.89 22.44
C ALA A 561 24.40 8.27 23.24
N ARG A 562 24.29 8.50 24.56
CA ARG A 562 25.41 8.80 25.46
C ARG A 562 25.95 7.51 26.11
N ALA A 563 26.54 6.62 25.32
CA ALA A 563 27.27 5.50 25.91
C ALA A 563 28.46 6.04 26.75
N PRO A 564 28.70 5.51 27.96
CA PRO A 564 29.77 6.00 28.83
C PRO A 564 31.12 5.69 28.21
N ASN A 565 31.87 6.74 27.85
CA ASN A 565 33.31 6.68 27.61
C ASN A 565 33.99 6.19 28.90
N SER A 566 34.02 4.88 29.12
CA SER A 566 34.61 4.24 30.29
C SER A 566 35.55 3.13 29.84
N ALA A 567 36.39 3.48 28.87
CA ALA A 567 37.75 2.95 28.84
C ALA A 567 38.65 4.05 29.40
N GLU A 568 38.52 4.29 30.72
CA GLU A 568 39.60 4.93 31.47
C GLU A 568 40.73 3.89 31.48
N PRO A 569 41.87 4.15 30.82
CA PRO A 569 42.98 3.21 30.81
C PRO A 569 43.42 3.04 32.26
N ALA A 570 43.37 1.81 32.77
CA ALA A 570 43.96 1.45 34.04
C ALA A 570 45.43 1.88 34.00
N SER A 571 45.77 2.92 34.76
CA SER A 571 47.15 3.35 34.94
C SER A 571 47.85 2.30 35.80
N GLU A 572 48.71 1.49 35.17
CA GLU A 572 49.81 0.77 35.82
C GLU A 572 51.01 1.70 36.05
#